data_AF-A0A0N5BKT3-F1
#
_entry.id   AF-A0A0N5BKT3-F1
#
_cell.length_a   1.000
_cell.length_b   1.000
_cell.length_c   1.000
_cell.angle_alpha   90.00
_cell.angle_beta   90.00
_cell.angle_gamma   90.00
#
_symmetry.space_group_name_H-M   'P 1'
#
loop_
_entity.id
_entity.type
_entity.pdbx_description
1 polymer ?
#
loop_
_entity_poly.entity_id
_entity_poly.type
_entity_poly.pdbx_seq_one_letter_code
_entity_poly.pdbx_strand_id
1 'polypeptide(L)'
;MIKRQLLQNLNFIRSVVCTNRYITTRLSTYKSLLLKHNYFSIDCRRVMSSGLEKLNVKKDPKEVSDEEWKKVLSPEEYHITREAGTEPKFSGEYDKFFKPGKYTCKCCGIDLFLSDNKFDSGCGWPAFDKSVGEDKNIVRIEDNSYGMSRTEVRCKNCNAHLGHVFNDGPKNTTGERYCINSVAISFDSKKSE
;
A
#
# COMPACT_ATOMS: atom_id res chain seq x y z
N MET A 1 28.98 -33.21 -9.02
CA MET A 1 29.48 -32.33 -7.94
C MET A 1 29.35 -30.83 -8.24
N ILE A 2 29.53 -30.37 -9.48
CA ILE A 2 29.53 -28.93 -9.86
C ILE A 2 28.16 -28.21 -9.65
N LYS A 3 27.03 -28.89 -9.83
CA LYS A 3 25.67 -28.31 -9.61
C LYS A 3 25.38 -27.92 -8.16
N ARG A 4 25.91 -28.65 -7.17
CA ARG A 4 25.71 -28.32 -5.74
C ARG A 4 26.51 -27.09 -5.32
N GLN A 5 27.73 -26.92 -5.84
CA GLN A 5 28.57 -25.75 -5.58
C GLN A 5 27.96 -24.47 -6.18
N LEU A 6 27.38 -24.56 -7.39
CA LEU A 6 26.67 -23.45 -8.04
C LEU A 6 25.39 -23.04 -7.30
N LEU A 7 24.63 -24.01 -6.76
CA LEU A 7 23.41 -23.73 -6.00
C LEU A 7 23.70 -23.10 -4.62
N GLN A 8 24.77 -23.52 -3.94
CA GLN A 8 25.20 -22.87 -2.69
C GLN A 8 25.67 -21.43 -2.95
N ASN A 9 26.34 -21.16 -4.07
CA ASN A 9 26.72 -19.81 -4.48
C ASN A 9 25.52 -18.94 -4.90
N LEU A 10 24.47 -19.52 -5.49
CA LEU A 10 23.22 -18.81 -5.85
C LEU A 10 22.40 -18.38 -4.63
N ASN A 11 22.37 -19.19 -3.57
CA ASN A 11 21.74 -18.80 -2.31
C ASN A 11 22.55 -17.73 -1.57
N PHE A 12 23.89 -17.75 -1.68
CA PHE A 12 24.75 -16.69 -1.18
C PHE A 12 24.54 -15.36 -1.92
N ILE A 13 24.39 -15.40 -3.25
CA ILE A 13 24.09 -14.20 -4.07
C ILE A 13 22.69 -13.62 -3.74
N ARG A 14 21.69 -14.47 -3.47
CA ARG A 14 20.36 -14.02 -3.00
C ARG A 14 20.41 -13.25 -1.66
N SER A 15 21.31 -13.63 -0.75
CA SER A 15 21.48 -12.99 0.56
C SER A 15 22.25 -11.66 0.47
N VAL A 16 23.26 -11.58 -0.39
CA VAL A 16 24.17 -10.43 -0.48
C VAL A 16 23.57 -9.26 -1.28
N VAL A 17 22.71 -9.52 -2.27
CA VAL A 17 22.11 -8.46 -3.10
C VAL A 17 20.99 -7.69 -2.36
N CYS A 18 20.39 -8.26 -1.31
CA CYS A 18 19.30 -7.62 -0.57
C CYS A 18 19.73 -6.83 0.67
N THR A 19 21.01 -6.83 1.05
CA THR A 19 21.45 -6.25 2.34
C THR A 19 22.50 -5.15 2.24
N ASN A 20 23.06 -4.87 1.06
CA ASN A 20 24.14 -3.90 0.94
C ASN A 20 23.90 -2.83 -0.13
N ARG A 21 23.88 -1.57 0.31
CA ARG A 21 23.57 -0.35 -0.47
C ARG A 21 24.67 0.04 -1.48
N TYR A 22 25.64 -0.82 -1.76
CA TYR A 22 26.86 -0.50 -2.51
C TYR A 22 27.34 -1.66 -3.38
N ILE A 23 26.73 -1.90 -4.54
CA ILE A 23 27.45 -2.50 -5.69
C ILE A 23 26.93 -1.84 -6.98
N THR A 24 27.32 -0.59 -7.21
CA THR A 24 27.37 -0.02 -8.56
C THR A 24 28.83 -0.09 -8.98
N THR A 25 29.20 -1.01 -9.90
CA THR A 25 30.34 -0.91 -10.85
C THR A 25 30.76 -2.24 -11.53
N ARG A 26 30.20 -3.41 -11.20
CA ARG A 26 30.64 -4.68 -11.85
C ARG A 26 29.53 -5.51 -12.52
N LEU A 27 28.57 -4.86 -13.18
CA LEU A 27 27.49 -5.57 -13.91
C LEU A 27 27.56 -5.46 -15.45
N SER A 28 28.68 -5.03 -16.03
CA SER A 28 28.84 -5.05 -17.50
C SER A 28 29.21 -6.43 -18.04
N THR A 29 29.98 -7.22 -17.29
CA THR A 29 30.56 -8.48 -17.78
C THR A 29 29.62 -9.69 -17.75
N TYR A 30 28.56 -9.68 -16.94
CA TYR A 30 27.64 -10.82 -16.79
C TYR A 30 26.31 -10.67 -17.54
N LYS A 31 26.11 -9.53 -18.22
CA LYS A 31 24.86 -9.20 -18.93
C LYS A 31 24.52 -10.22 -20.03
N SER A 32 25.52 -10.76 -20.72
CA SER A 32 25.33 -11.75 -21.79
C SER A 32 25.00 -13.16 -21.28
N LEU A 33 25.41 -13.52 -20.06
CA LEU A 33 25.14 -14.83 -19.46
C LEU A 33 23.71 -14.89 -18.89
N LEU A 34 23.23 -13.79 -18.32
CA LEU A 34 21.89 -13.69 -17.73
C LEU A 34 20.77 -13.67 -18.78
N LEU A 35 21.04 -13.16 -19.99
CA LEU A 35 20.09 -13.17 -21.12
C LEU A 35 19.79 -14.58 -21.65
N LYS A 36 20.70 -15.56 -21.45
CA LYS A 36 20.55 -16.93 -21.98
C LYS A 36 19.66 -17.85 -21.14
N HIS A 37 19.32 -17.47 -19.91
CA HIS A 37 18.53 -18.30 -18.98
C HIS A 37 17.12 -17.78 -18.70
N ASN A 38 16.62 -16.85 -19.52
CA ASN A 38 15.25 -16.32 -19.41
C ASN A 38 14.90 -15.80 -18.00
N TYR A 39 15.88 -15.19 -17.31
CA TYR A 39 15.65 -14.41 -16.10
C TYR A 39 15.13 -13.03 -16.49
N PHE A 40 13.87 -13.00 -16.93
CA PHE A 40 13.14 -11.78 -17.21
C PHE A 40 13.06 -10.95 -15.92
N SER A 41 13.56 -9.71 -15.99
CA SER A 41 13.30 -8.62 -15.04
C SER A 41 13.19 -9.00 -13.55
N ILE A 42 14.32 -9.09 -12.85
CA ILE A 42 14.30 -8.69 -11.44
C ILE A 42 14.29 -7.17 -11.46
N ASP A 43 13.11 -6.61 -11.71
CA ASP A 43 12.84 -5.22 -11.37
C ASP A 43 12.93 -5.14 -9.85
N CYS A 44 14.00 -4.52 -9.34
CA CYS A 44 14.20 -4.28 -7.92
C CYS A 44 13.24 -3.20 -7.37
N ARG A 45 12.18 -2.85 -8.12
CA ARG A 45 10.99 -2.20 -7.58
C ARG A 45 10.20 -3.24 -6.80
N ARG A 46 10.26 -3.12 -5.48
CA ARG A 46 9.32 -3.75 -4.55
C ARG A 46 7.91 -3.35 -4.97
N VAL A 47 7.29 -4.13 -5.87
CA VAL A 47 5.84 -4.13 -6.02
C VAL A 47 5.34 -4.56 -4.65
N MET A 48 4.84 -3.60 -3.89
CA MET A 48 4.28 -3.88 -2.57
C MET A 48 3.05 -4.73 -2.82
N SER A 49 3.20 -6.04 -2.69
CA SER A 49 2.08 -6.96 -2.85
C SER A 49 1.04 -6.68 -1.77
N SER A 50 -0.23 -6.68 -2.16
CA SER A 50 -1.33 -6.50 -1.20
C SER A 50 -1.35 -7.65 -0.18
N GLY A 51 -2.00 -7.45 0.97
CA GLY A 51 -2.19 -8.52 1.96
C GLY A 51 -2.80 -9.79 1.35
N LEU A 52 -3.78 -9.65 0.46
CA LEU A 52 -4.42 -10.77 -0.23
C LEU A 52 -3.47 -11.51 -1.18
N GLU A 53 -2.62 -10.78 -1.91
CA GLU A 53 -1.57 -11.40 -2.74
C GLU A 53 -0.55 -12.15 -1.90
N LYS A 54 -0.17 -11.61 -0.73
CA LYS A 54 0.72 -12.29 0.21
C LYS A 54 0.10 -13.58 0.77
N LEU A 55 -1.22 -13.60 0.98
CA LEU A 55 -1.93 -14.79 1.44
C LEU A 55 -1.94 -15.90 0.38
N ASN A 56 -1.91 -15.53 -0.90
CA ASN A 56 -1.95 -16.46 -2.03
C ASN A 56 -3.15 -17.43 -1.97
N VAL A 57 -4.33 -16.88 -1.63
CA VAL A 57 -5.60 -17.61 -1.58
C VAL A 57 -6.58 -17.04 -2.60
N LYS A 58 -7.44 -17.91 -3.15
CA LYS A 58 -8.56 -17.50 -4.01
C LYS A 58 -9.83 -17.44 -3.14
N LYS A 59 -9.98 -16.35 -2.38
CA LYS A 59 -11.16 -16.07 -1.56
C LYS A 59 -11.67 -14.65 -1.85
N ASP A 60 -12.95 -14.42 -1.60
CA ASP A 60 -13.46 -13.04 -1.53
C ASP A 60 -12.71 -12.33 -0.38
N PRO A 61 -12.14 -11.12 -0.60
CA PRO A 61 -11.44 -10.38 0.44
C PRO A 61 -12.29 -10.11 1.71
N LYS A 62 -13.62 -10.14 1.63
CA LYS A 62 -14.53 -10.03 2.78
C LYS A 62 -14.63 -11.31 3.60
N GLU A 63 -14.32 -12.46 3.02
CA GLU A 63 -14.40 -13.78 3.66
C GLU A 63 -13.06 -14.22 4.28
N VAL A 64 -12.00 -13.44 4.10
CA VAL A 64 -10.69 -13.69 4.71
C VAL A 64 -10.78 -13.49 6.22
N SER A 65 -10.39 -14.50 6.99
CA SER A 65 -10.49 -14.48 8.46
C SER A 65 -9.43 -13.58 9.09
N ASP A 66 -9.66 -13.19 10.35
CA ASP A 66 -8.71 -12.38 11.11
C ASP A 66 -7.38 -13.11 11.35
N GLU A 67 -7.42 -14.43 11.55
CA GLU A 67 -6.21 -15.26 11.66
C GLU A 67 -5.42 -15.30 10.35
N GLU A 68 -6.09 -15.21 9.21
CA GLU A 68 -5.43 -15.09 7.91
C GLU A 68 -4.82 -13.71 7.75
N TRP A 69 -5.55 -12.63 8.03
CA TRP A 69 -5.02 -11.28 7.97
C TRP A 69 -3.79 -11.08 8.86
N LYS A 70 -3.81 -11.60 10.10
CA LYS A 70 -2.67 -11.54 11.04
C LYS A 70 -1.40 -12.22 10.52
N LYS A 71 -1.49 -13.14 9.54
CA LYS A 71 -0.30 -13.79 8.95
C LYS A 71 0.44 -12.91 7.94
N VAL A 72 -0.25 -11.94 7.34
CA VAL A 72 0.27 -11.16 6.20
C VAL A 72 0.36 -9.66 6.44
N LEU A 73 -0.39 -9.16 7.42
CA LEU A 73 -0.34 -7.79 7.88
C LEU A 73 0.62 -7.69 9.07
N SER A 74 1.36 -6.59 9.15
CA SER A 74 2.08 -6.23 10.36
C SER A 74 1.09 -5.97 11.51
N PRO A 75 1.53 -6.01 12.78
CA PRO A 75 0.66 -5.68 13.92
C PRO A 75 -0.02 -4.32 13.79
N GLU A 76 0.70 -3.31 13.30
CA GLU A 76 0.17 -1.96 13.07
C GLU A 76 -0.81 -1.91 11.89
N GLU A 77 -0.48 -2.57 10.78
CA GLU A 77 -1.39 -2.71 9.62
C GLU A 77 -2.69 -3.38 10.03
N TYR A 78 -2.63 -4.45 10.82
CA TYR A 78 -3.79 -5.14 11.33
C TYR A 78 -4.60 -4.26 12.28
N HIS A 79 -3.97 -3.63 13.27
CA HIS A 79 -4.63 -2.76 14.23
C HIS A 79 -5.40 -1.63 13.55
N ILE A 80 -4.77 -0.95 12.59
CA ILE A 80 -5.41 0.16 11.87
C ILE A 80 -6.51 -0.37 10.95
N THR A 81 -6.23 -1.36 10.11
CA THR A 81 -7.17 -1.77 9.05
C THR A 81 -8.28 -2.69 9.51
N ARG A 82 -8.11 -3.45 10.60
CA ARG A 82 -9.08 -4.45 11.08
C ARG A 82 -9.74 -4.06 12.40
N GLU A 83 -9.03 -3.34 13.27
CA GLU A 83 -9.55 -2.91 14.57
C GLU A 83 -9.92 -1.42 14.61
N ALA A 84 -9.93 -0.76 13.44
CA ALA A 84 -10.21 0.69 13.29
C ALA A 84 -9.30 1.59 14.15
N GLY A 85 -8.04 1.18 14.32
CA GLY A 85 -7.00 2.01 14.91
C GLY A 85 -6.64 3.21 14.03
N THR A 86 -5.84 4.14 14.58
CA THR A 86 -5.38 5.34 13.87
C THR A 86 -3.88 5.50 14.06
N GLU A 87 -3.12 5.72 12.97
CA GLU A 87 -1.69 5.99 13.05
C GLU A 87 -1.43 7.34 13.74
N PRO A 88 -0.31 7.53 14.46
CA PRO A 88 0.02 8.82 15.03
C PRO A 88 0.11 9.93 13.97
N LYS A 89 -0.28 11.14 14.34
CA LYS A 89 -0.14 12.32 13.44
C LYS A 89 1.32 12.52 13.03
N PHE A 90 1.55 12.87 11.76
CA PHE A 90 2.85 13.15 11.15
C PHE A 90 3.84 11.98 11.10
N SER A 91 3.43 10.75 11.45
CA SER A 91 4.31 9.57 11.38
C SER A 91 4.18 8.77 10.09
N GLY A 92 3.08 8.95 9.35
CA GLY A 92 2.75 8.16 8.17
C GLY A 92 3.64 8.47 6.96
N GLU A 93 4.02 7.41 6.21
CA GLU A 93 4.87 7.51 5.01
C GLU A 93 4.30 8.47 3.95
N TYR A 94 2.97 8.56 3.84
CA TYR A 94 2.31 9.25 2.74
C TYR A 94 1.78 10.64 3.08
N ASP A 95 1.99 11.14 4.31
CA ASP A 95 1.55 12.50 4.71
C ASP A 95 2.15 13.57 3.78
N LYS A 96 3.49 13.68 3.76
CA LYS A 96 4.23 14.63 2.90
C LYS A 96 4.71 14.04 1.58
N PHE A 97 4.00 13.04 1.07
CA PHE A 97 4.31 12.38 -0.20
C PHE A 97 3.35 12.86 -1.30
N PHE A 98 3.89 13.37 -2.42
CA PHE A 98 3.08 13.95 -3.51
C PHE A 98 3.53 13.49 -4.90
N LYS A 99 4.09 12.27 -5.01
CA LYS A 99 4.49 11.73 -6.31
C LYS A 99 3.26 11.35 -7.14
N PRO A 100 3.31 11.49 -8.47
CA PRO A 100 2.22 11.09 -9.36
C PRO A 100 2.03 9.57 -9.35
N GLY A 101 0.80 9.12 -9.16
CA GLY A 101 0.43 7.71 -9.10
C GLY A 101 -0.94 7.50 -8.46
N LYS A 102 -1.16 6.31 -7.91
CA LYS A 102 -2.40 5.92 -7.26
C LYS A 102 -2.15 5.27 -5.91
N TYR A 103 -3.14 5.33 -5.05
CA TYR A 103 -3.13 4.72 -3.74
C TYR A 103 -4.11 3.57 -3.71
N THR A 104 -3.62 2.39 -3.35
CA THR A 104 -4.38 1.14 -3.29
C THR A 104 -4.58 0.70 -1.85
N CYS A 105 -5.61 -0.10 -1.59
CA CYS A 105 -5.83 -0.70 -0.28
C CYS A 105 -4.66 -1.62 0.09
N LYS A 106 -4.03 -1.42 1.26
CA LYS A 106 -2.96 -2.30 1.76
C LYS A 106 -3.41 -3.76 1.85
N CYS A 107 -4.67 -4.01 2.21
CA CYS A 107 -5.20 -5.36 2.38
C CYS A 107 -5.51 -6.05 1.05
N CYS A 108 -6.37 -5.49 0.21
CA CYS A 108 -6.87 -6.18 -1.00
C CYS A 108 -6.33 -5.64 -2.33
N GLY A 109 -5.56 -4.55 -2.32
CA GLY A 109 -4.93 -3.99 -3.52
C GLY A 109 -5.84 -3.20 -4.45
N ILE A 110 -7.13 -3.02 -4.12
CA ILE A 110 -8.05 -2.22 -4.94
C ILE A 110 -7.65 -0.73 -4.94
N ASP A 111 -7.83 -0.05 -6.07
CA ASP A 111 -7.58 1.39 -6.21
C ASP A 111 -8.55 2.21 -5.34
N LEU A 112 -8.03 3.14 -4.53
CA LEU A 112 -8.82 3.95 -3.60
C LEU A 112 -8.75 5.44 -3.91
N PHE A 113 -7.55 5.97 -4.14
CA PHE A 113 -7.32 7.40 -4.36
C PHE A 113 -6.29 7.64 -5.46
N LEU A 114 -6.36 8.82 -6.10
CA LEU A 114 -5.38 9.27 -7.10
C LEU A 114 -4.51 10.38 -6.53
N SER A 115 -3.25 10.46 -6.95
CA SER A 115 -2.34 11.55 -6.56
C SER A 115 -2.88 12.93 -6.93
N ASP A 116 -3.65 13.02 -8.02
CA ASP A 116 -4.20 14.27 -8.54
C ASP A 116 -5.27 14.87 -7.61
N ASN A 117 -5.73 14.08 -6.64
CA ASN A 117 -6.70 14.43 -5.61
C ASN A 117 -6.08 14.62 -4.23
N LYS A 118 -4.77 14.37 -4.11
CA LYS A 118 -4.05 14.56 -2.86
C LYS A 118 -3.68 16.02 -2.68
N PHE A 119 -3.86 16.54 -1.46
CA PHE A 119 -3.46 17.89 -1.10
C PHE A 119 -2.80 17.93 0.29
N ASP A 120 -2.11 19.03 0.62
CA ASP A 120 -1.57 19.24 1.96
C ASP A 120 -2.62 19.94 2.83
N SER A 121 -3.24 19.19 3.73
CA SER A 121 -4.21 19.71 4.71
C SER A 121 -3.55 20.22 5.99
N GLY A 122 -2.28 19.88 6.24
CA GLY A 122 -1.63 20.07 7.53
C GLY A 122 -2.17 19.20 8.67
N CYS A 123 -3.09 18.24 8.40
CA CYS A 123 -3.70 17.44 9.47
C CYS A 123 -2.78 16.35 10.02
N GLY A 124 -1.69 16.02 9.33
CA GLY A 124 -0.70 15.02 9.74
C GLY A 124 -0.99 13.61 9.24
N TRP A 125 -1.95 13.48 8.32
CA TRP A 125 -2.25 12.25 7.59
C TRP A 125 -2.45 12.60 6.11
N PRO A 126 -2.23 11.64 5.19
CA PRO A 126 -2.64 11.76 3.80
C PRO A 126 -4.07 12.31 3.66
N ALA A 127 -4.21 13.40 2.93
CA ALA A 127 -5.49 14.06 2.67
C ALA A 127 -5.82 14.04 1.18
N PHE A 128 -7.05 13.63 0.86
CA PHE A 128 -7.58 13.62 -0.51
C PHE A 128 -8.90 14.39 -0.55
N ASP A 129 -9.20 15.06 -1.66
CA ASP A 129 -10.47 15.77 -1.86
C ASP A 129 -11.58 14.84 -2.37
N LYS A 130 -11.22 13.75 -3.06
CA LYS A 130 -12.15 12.72 -3.55
C LYS A 130 -11.48 11.35 -3.65
N SER A 131 -12.31 10.31 -3.60
CA SER A 131 -11.92 8.93 -3.89
C SER A 131 -12.08 8.59 -5.39
N VAL A 132 -11.55 7.43 -5.81
CA VAL A 132 -11.71 6.93 -7.18
C VAL A 132 -13.18 6.66 -7.51
N GLY A 133 -13.65 7.26 -8.60
CA GLY A 133 -14.97 6.99 -9.18
C GLY A 133 -16.14 7.32 -8.25
N GLU A 134 -16.06 8.42 -7.50
CA GLU A 134 -17.14 8.89 -6.60
C GLU A 134 -17.55 7.80 -5.60
N ASP A 135 -16.59 7.35 -4.79
CA ASP A 135 -16.78 6.34 -3.76
C ASP A 135 -17.06 4.92 -4.28
N LYS A 136 -16.75 4.64 -5.55
CA LYS A 136 -16.89 3.31 -6.17
C LYS A 136 -16.32 2.17 -5.30
N ASN A 137 -15.15 2.39 -4.71
CA ASN A 137 -14.37 1.38 -3.98
C ASN A 137 -14.30 1.61 -2.46
N ILE A 138 -15.01 2.62 -1.93
CA ILE A 138 -15.11 2.88 -0.50
C ILE A 138 -16.55 2.81 -0.02
N VAL A 139 -16.74 2.71 1.30
CA VAL A 139 -18.03 2.89 1.95
C VAL A 139 -17.88 3.91 3.07
N ARG A 140 -18.91 4.74 3.24
CA ARG A 140 -19.03 5.72 4.31
C ARG A 140 -19.93 5.15 5.40
N ILE A 141 -19.47 5.22 6.65
CA ILE A 141 -20.17 4.68 7.81
C ILE A 141 -20.23 5.79 8.87
N GLU A 142 -21.41 6.03 9.45
CA GLU A 142 -21.52 6.97 10.57
C GLU A 142 -20.74 6.45 11.78
N ASP A 143 -19.88 7.30 12.33
CA ASP A 143 -19.06 7.02 13.51
C ASP A 143 -19.36 8.08 14.58
N ASN A 144 -20.08 7.66 15.62
CA ASN A 144 -20.44 8.49 16.77
C ASN A 144 -19.55 8.21 18.01
N SER A 145 -18.40 7.56 17.80
CA SER A 145 -17.45 7.23 18.87
C SER A 145 -16.81 8.47 19.47
N TYR A 146 -16.38 8.37 20.73
CA TYR A 146 -15.70 9.46 21.45
C TYR A 146 -16.50 10.79 21.53
N GLY A 147 -17.82 10.74 21.39
CA GLY A 147 -18.69 11.92 21.45
C GLY A 147 -18.55 12.84 20.24
N MET A 148 -17.95 12.39 19.15
CA MET A 148 -17.83 13.12 17.90
C MET A 148 -18.73 12.47 16.85
N SER A 149 -19.39 13.26 16.00
CA SER A 149 -20.07 12.76 14.81
C SER A 149 -19.12 12.87 13.62
N ARG A 150 -18.62 11.73 13.15
CA ARG A 150 -17.69 11.62 12.02
C ARG A 150 -18.23 10.62 11.00
N THR A 151 -17.65 10.61 9.82
CA THR A 151 -17.94 9.60 8.80
C THR A 151 -16.70 8.75 8.58
N GLU A 152 -16.71 7.52 9.08
CA GLU A 152 -15.67 6.53 8.83
C GLU A 152 -15.66 6.14 7.35
N VAL A 153 -14.46 5.97 6.81
CA VAL A 153 -14.21 5.49 5.45
C VAL A 153 -13.59 4.10 5.53
N ARG A 154 -14.24 3.12 4.90
CA ARG A 154 -13.70 1.75 4.74
C ARG A 154 -13.57 1.36 3.28
N CYS A 155 -12.65 0.44 3.00
CA CYS A 155 -12.55 -0.21 1.70
C CYS A 155 -13.79 -1.09 1.46
N LYS A 156 -14.55 -0.81 0.41
CA LYS A 156 -15.77 -1.57 0.04
C LYS A 156 -15.51 -3.04 -0.27
N ASN A 157 -14.30 -3.34 -0.74
CA ASN A 157 -13.91 -4.67 -1.20
C ASN A 157 -13.49 -5.64 -0.08
N CYS A 158 -12.93 -5.16 1.04
CA CYS A 158 -12.41 -6.03 2.11
C CYS A 158 -12.77 -5.56 3.53
N ASN A 159 -13.58 -4.51 3.65
CA ASN A 159 -13.98 -3.86 4.90
C ASN A 159 -12.81 -3.30 5.74
N ALA A 160 -11.62 -3.12 5.15
CA ALA A 160 -10.50 -2.49 5.85
C ALA A 160 -10.84 -1.03 6.22
N HIS A 161 -10.62 -0.66 7.48
CA HIS A 161 -10.65 0.72 7.93
C HIS A 161 -9.54 1.52 7.24
N LEU A 162 -9.89 2.69 6.71
CA LEU A 162 -8.97 3.58 6.01
C LEU A 162 -8.75 4.87 6.81
N GLY A 163 -9.82 5.45 7.36
CA GLY A 163 -9.78 6.70 8.10
C GLY A 163 -11.17 7.34 8.15
N HIS A 164 -11.24 8.66 7.99
CA HIS A 164 -12.49 9.41 8.06
C HIS A 164 -12.58 10.47 6.96
N VAL A 165 -13.80 10.88 6.61
CA VAL A 165 -14.08 12.00 5.72
C VAL A 165 -14.75 13.14 6.50
N PHE A 166 -14.35 14.38 6.19
CA PHE A 166 -14.83 15.60 6.82
C PHE A 166 -15.22 16.64 5.75
N ASN A 167 -16.11 17.58 6.10
CA ASN A 167 -16.59 18.64 5.20
C ASN A 167 -15.77 19.95 5.29
N ASP A 168 -14.48 19.84 5.62
CA ASP A 168 -13.54 20.97 5.81
C ASP A 168 -12.41 20.95 4.75
N GLY A 169 -12.67 20.34 3.59
CA GLY A 169 -11.73 20.28 2.48
C GLY A 169 -11.74 21.52 1.58
N PRO A 170 -10.99 21.48 0.46
CA PRO A 170 -10.87 22.60 -0.46
C PRO A 170 -12.21 22.91 -1.16
N LYS A 171 -12.78 24.09 -0.87
CA LYS A 171 -14.10 24.53 -1.40
C LYS A 171 -14.15 24.67 -2.91
N ASN A 172 -13.00 24.84 -3.57
CA ASN A 172 -12.90 24.93 -5.04
C ASN A 172 -12.99 23.57 -5.74
N THR A 173 -13.12 22.46 -4.97
CA THR A 173 -13.21 21.09 -5.49
C THR A 173 -14.51 20.43 -5.00
N THR A 174 -14.43 19.49 -4.07
CA THR A 174 -15.58 18.82 -3.44
C THR A 174 -15.99 19.48 -2.11
N GLY A 175 -15.09 20.23 -1.46
CA GLY A 175 -15.26 20.67 -0.09
C GLY A 175 -15.06 19.56 0.96
N GLU A 176 -14.73 18.34 0.52
CA GLU A 176 -14.50 17.19 1.39
C GLU A 176 -13.01 16.95 1.61
N ARG A 177 -12.68 16.37 2.75
CA ARG A 177 -11.33 15.95 3.12
C ARG A 177 -11.37 14.52 3.65
N TYR A 178 -10.87 13.60 2.83
CA TYR A 178 -10.60 12.23 3.20
C TYR A 178 -9.26 12.18 3.92
N CYS A 179 -9.30 12.02 5.23
CA CYS A 179 -8.15 11.89 6.12
C CYS A 179 -7.84 10.40 6.32
N ILE A 180 -6.82 9.90 5.65
CA ILE A 180 -6.58 8.46 5.49
C ILE A 180 -5.26 8.06 6.15
N ASN A 181 -5.25 6.95 6.88
CA ASN A 181 -4.03 6.38 7.44
C ASN A 181 -3.09 5.91 6.32
N SER A 182 -1.84 6.35 6.34
CA SER A 182 -0.79 5.91 5.42
C SER A 182 -0.57 4.40 5.48
N VAL A 183 -0.61 3.83 6.69
CA VAL A 183 -0.47 2.37 6.91
C VAL A 183 -1.59 1.57 6.23
N ALA A 184 -2.78 2.15 6.04
CA ALA A 184 -3.91 1.46 5.41
C ALA A 184 -3.84 1.41 3.87
N ILE A 185 -2.91 2.14 3.26
CA ILE A 185 -2.76 2.26 1.81
C ILE A 185 -1.36 1.88 1.32
N SER A 186 -1.24 1.63 0.03
CA SER A 186 0.05 1.48 -0.68
C SER A 186 0.07 2.38 -1.90
N PHE A 187 1.26 2.77 -2.33
CA PHE A 187 1.42 3.63 -3.50
C PHE A 187 1.90 2.83 -4.72
N ASP A 188 1.23 3.03 -5.86
CA ASP A 188 1.66 2.56 -7.18
C ASP A 188 1.96 3.76 -8.09
N SER A 189 3.19 3.81 -8.60
CA SER A 189 3.65 4.86 -9.52
C SER A 189 3.05 4.77 -10.92
N LYS A 190 2.36 3.68 -11.27
CA LYS A 190 1.66 3.57 -12.55
C LYS A 190 0.34 4.34 -12.48
N LYS A 191 0.22 5.43 -13.25
CA LYS A 191 -1.09 6.02 -13.55
C LYS A 191 -1.87 5.02 -14.41
N SER A 192 -3.15 4.78 -14.12
CA SER A 192 -4.02 4.04 -15.03
C SER A 192 -4.10 4.80 -16.35
N GLU A 193 -3.71 4.15 -17.45
CA GLU A 193 -4.03 4.59 -18.81
C GLU A 193 -5.54 4.59 -19.04
#